data_AF-A0A2E4W5U5-F1
#
_entry.id   AF-A0A2E4W5U5-F1
#
_cell.length_a   1.000
_cell.length_b   1.000
_cell.length_c   1.000
_cell.angle_alpha   90.00
_cell.angle_beta   90.00
_cell.angle_gamma   90.00
#
_symmetry.space_group_name_H-M   'P 1'
#
loop_
_entity.id
_entity.type
_entity.pdbx_description
1 polymer ?
#
loop_
_entity_poly.entity_id
_entity_poly.type
_entity_poly.pdbx_seq_one_letter_code
_entity_poly.pdbx_strand_id
1 'polypeptide(L)'
;MTPAEDGGCPLMNDLYEEMKRRPKRKNQRFRIEMILDAMDQEDRESLSAALIDEDIQHVRVSEVLNEHGYEISVNAVRNYRSMLRQRG
;
A
#
# COMPACT_ATOMS: atom_id res chain seq x y z
N MET A 1 -24.78 -22.90 -47.85
CA MET A 1 -25.73 -22.64 -46.75
C MET A 1 -24.97 -22.90 -45.47
N THR A 2 -24.52 -21.85 -44.80
CA THR A 2 -23.82 -21.91 -43.51
C THR A 2 -24.45 -20.86 -42.62
N PRO A 3 -24.74 -21.20 -41.37
CA PRO A 3 -24.50 -20.21 -40.34
C PRO A 3 -23.69 -20.75 -39.17
N ALA A 4 -22.61 -20.01 -38.92
CA ALA A 4 -22.03 -19.70 -37.62
C ALA A 4 -21.55 -20.87 -36.77
N GLU A 5 -20.32 -21.28 -37.07
CA GLU A 5 -19.41 -21.70 -36.01
C GLU A 5 -19.16 -20.53 -35.05
N ASP A 6 -19.13 -20.88 -33.76
CA ASP A 6 -18.22 -20.34 -32.77
C ASP A 6 -18.24 -18.82 -32.52
N GLY A 7 -19.30 -18.37 -31.84
CA GLY A 7 -19.34 -17.09 -31.12
C GLY A 7 -19.01 -17.26 -29.63
N GLY A 8 -18.18 -18.24 -29.28
CA GLY A 8 -17.70 -18.42 -27.91
C GLY A 8 -16.79 -17.25 -27.54
N CYS A 9 -17.35 -16.17 -26.98
CA CYS A 9 -16.55 -15.12 -26.36
C CYS A 9 -15.58 -15.79 -25.36
N PRO A 10 -14.27 -15.76 -25.63
CA PRO A 10 -13.31 -16.46 -24.79
C PRO A 10 -13.30 -15.77 -23.43
N LEU A 11 -13.70 -16.51 -22.40
CA LEU A 11 -13.35 -16.32 -20.98
C LEU A 11 -12.88 -14.89 -20.65
N MET A 12 -13.80 -13.92 -20.70
CA MET A 12 -13.61 -12.69 -19.94
C MET A 12 -13.86 -13.07 -18.49
N ASN A 13 -12.81 -13.61 -17.87
CA ASN A 13 -12.76 -13.86 -16.44
C ASN A 13 -13.20 -12.55 -15.78
N ASP A 14 -14.40 -12.53 -15.23
CA ASP A 14 -15.02 -11.33 -14.70
C ASP A 14 -14.07 -10.75 -13.64
N LEU A 15 -13.49 -9.59 -13.94
CA LEU A 15 -12.46 -8.96 -13.11
C LEU A 15 -12.94 -8.84 -11.64
N TYR A 16 -14.24 -8.66 -11.45
CA TYR A 16 -14.87 -8.59 -10.14
C TYR A 16 -14.91 -9.95 -9.44
N GLU A 17 -15.27 -11.04 -10.13
CA GLU A 17 -15.13 -12.41 -9.63
C GLU A 17 -13.67 -12.77 -9.29
N GLU A 18 -12.70 -12.36 -10.12
CA GLU A 18 -11.28 -12.58 -9.84
C GLU A 18 -10.83 -11.84 -8.57
N MET A 19 -11.23 -10.58 -8.40
CA MET A 19 -10.95 -9.80 -7.19
C MET A 19 -11.56 -10.42 -5.93
N LYS A 20 -12.76 -11.02 -6.03
CA LYS A 20 -13.40 -11.74 -4.91
C LYS A 20 -12.73 -13.07 -4.59
N ARG A 21 -12.26 -13.81 -5.60
CA ARG A 21 -11.59 -15.10 -5.44
C ARG A 21 -10.19 -14.97 -4.85
N ARG A 22 -9.53 -13.83 -5.06
CA ARG A 22 -8.23 -13.57 -4.41
C ARG A 22 -8.41 -13.54 -2.89
N PRO A 23 -7.66 -14.38 -2.14
CA PRO A 23 -7.77 -14.39 -0.70
C PRO A 23 -7.42 -12.98 -0.16
N LYS A 24 -8.29 -12.43 0.70
CA LYS A 24 -7.98 -11.21 1.46
C LYS A 24 -6.62 -11.45 2.11
N ARG A 25 -5.59 -10.72 1.68
CA ARG A 25 -4.25 -10.83 2.27
C ARG A 25 -4.35 -10.40 3.72
N LYS A 26 -4.48 -11.37 4.63
CA LYS A 26 -4.62 -11.15 6.08
C LYS A 26 -3.43 -10.38 6.67
N ASN A 27 -2.28 -10.41 5.99
CA ASN A 27 -1.06 -9.68 6.37
C ASN A 27 -0.63 -8.74 5.24
N GLN A 28 -1.46 -7.75 4.90
CA GLN A 28 -0.99 -6.65 4.06
C GLN A 28 -0.04 -5.79 4.90
N ARG A 29 1.25 -6.14 4.89
CA ARG A 29 2.33 -5.36 5.52
C ARG A 29 2.24 -3.93 4.99
N PHE A 30 2.27 -2.94 5.88
CA PHE A 30 2.22 -1.55 5.42
C PHE A 30 3.50 -1.27 4.65
N ARG A 31 3.39 -0.53 3.54
CA ARG A 31 4.57 -0.14 2.74
C ARG A 31 5.60 0.61 3.58
N ILE A 32 5.15 1.34 4.61
CA ILE A 32 6.03 1.97 5.62
C ILE A 32 6.84 0.98 6.43
N GLU A 33 6.27 -0.15 6.83
CA GLU A 33 7.04 -1.17 7.56
C GLU A 33 8.15 -1.74 6.68
N MET A 34 7.92 -1.88 5.37
CA MET A 34 8.96 -2.29 4.42
C MET A 34 10.04 -1.23 4.25
N ILE A 35 9.66 0.05 4.21
CA ILE A 35 10.61 1.16 4.13
C ILE A 35 11.48 1.20 5.40
N LEU A 36 10.87 1.12 6.59
CA LEU A 36 11.58 1.09 7.87
C LEU A 36 12.52 -0.11 8.02
N ASP A 37 12.19 -1.26 7.41
CA ASP A 37 13.04 -2.46 7.42
C ASP A 37 14.24 -2.35 6.48
N ALA A 38 14.11 -1.55 5.41
CA ALA A 38 15.15 -1.32 4.42
C ALA A 38 16.07 -0.13 4.73
N MET A 39 15.74 0.67 5.75
CA MET A 39 16.52 1.81 6.20
C MET A 39 17.56 1.39 7.25
N ASP A 40 18.67 2.15 7.30
CA ASP A 40 19.61 2.07 8.40
C ASP A 40 18.95 2.48 9.74
N GLN A 41 19.54 2.04 10.84
CA GLN A 41 18.99 2.24 12.19
C GLN A 41 18.73 3.72 12.50
N GLU A 42 19.65 4.61 12.13
CA GLU A 42 19.53 6.06 12.37
C GLU A 42 18.33 6.68 11.63
N ASP A 43 18.22 6.41 10.32
CA ASP A 43 17.11 6.88 9.48
C ASP A 43 15.77 6.29 9.93
N ARG A 44 15.77 5.01 10.32
CA ARG A 44 14.60 4.32 10.84
C ARG A 44 14.09 4.97 12.12
N GLU A 45 14.97 5.32 13.06
CA GLU A 45 14.59 5.99 14.31
C GLU A 45 14.05 7.39 14.03
N SER A 46 14.72 8.14 13.15
CA SER A 46 14.28 9.46 12.70
C SER A 46 12.89 9.42 12.06
N LEU A 47 12.65 8.51 11.12
CA LEU A 47 11.34 8.32 10.49
C LEU A 47 10.27 7.83 11.47
N SER A 48 10.63 6.91 12.38
CA SER A 48 9.71 6.41 13.41
C SER A 48 9.25 7.53 14.34
N ALA A 49 10.16 8.42 14.75
CA ALA A 49 9.83 9.62 15.52
C ALA A 49 8.91 10.56 14.72
N ALA A 50 9.20 10.78 13.44
CA ALA A 50 8.36 11.63 12.60
C ALA A 50 6.95 11.07 12.35
N LEU A 51 6.77 9.74 12.41
CA LEU A 51 5.47 9.09 12.23
C LEU A 51 4.57 9.21 13.47
N ILE A 52 5.15 9.30 14.67
CA ILE A 52 4.40 9.50 15.92
C ILE A 52 4.15 10.98 16.22
N ASP A 53 5.00 11.88 15.72
CA ASP A 53 4.88 13.33 15.93
C ASP A 53 3.61 13.91 15.28
N GLU A 54 2.71 14.46 16.09
CA GLU A 54 1.44 15.05 15.65
C GLU A 54 1.60 16.39 14.92
N ASP A 55 2.69 17.11 15.16
CA ASP A 55 2.98 18.39 14.50
C ASP A 55 3.40 18.17 13.04
N ILE A 56 4.03 17.03 12.75
CA ILE A 56 4.46 16.68 11.40
C ILE A 56 3.26 16.16 10.59
N GLN A 57 2.93 16.88 9.53
CA GLN A 57 1.87 16.48 8.61
C GLN A 57 2.23 15.20 7.84
N HIS A 58 1.28 14.28 7.72
CA HIS A 58 1.48 13.01 6.99
C HIS A 58 1.78 13.20 5.49
N VAL A 59 1.34 14.32 4.89
CA VAL A 59 1.74 14.72 3.53
C VAL A 59 3.24 14.99 3.47
N ARG A 60 3.77 15.75 4.43
CA ARG A 60 5.18 16.10 4.50
C ARG A 60 6.08 14.88 4.64
N VAL A 61 5.67 13.91 5.46
CA VAL A 61 6.39 12.63 5.58
C VAL A 61 6.43 11.89 4.25
N SER A 62 5.31 11.83 3.51
CA SER A 62 5.34 11.19 2.20
C SER A 62 6.18 11.96 1.18
N GLU A 63 6.18 13.29 1.18
CA GLU A 63 7.02 14.08 0.27
C GLU A 63 8.50 13.76 0.50
N VAL A 64 8.97 13.86 1.74
CA VAL A 64 10.37 13.56 2.10
C VAL A 64 10.73 12.12 1.72
N LEU A 65 9.85 11.15 2.02
CA LEU A 65 10.09 9.76 1.62
C LEU A 65 10.24 9.60 0.10
N ASN A 66 9.37 10.23 -0.69
CA ASN A 66 9.47 10.17 -2.15
C ASN A 66 10.72 10.91 -2.68
N GLU A 67 11.11 12.04 -2.08
CA GLU A 67 12.35 12.77 -2.42
C GLU A 67 13.60 11.92 -2.19
N HIS A 68 13.57 11.05 -1.17
CA HIS A 68 14.63 10.09 -0.87
C HIS A 68 14.52 8.76 -1.66
N GLY A 69 13.59 8.66 -2.61
CA GLY A 69 13.42 7.49 -3.48
C GLY A 69 12.49 6.41 -2.94
N TYR A 70 11.85 6.61 -1.80
CA TYR A 70 10.84 5.71 -1.26
C TYR A 70 9.46 6.06 -1.80
N GLU A 71 9.06 5.36 -2.86
CA GLU A 71 7.74 5.54 -3.45
C GLU A 71 6.64 5.17 -2.45
N ILE A 72 5.94 6.18 -1.93
CA ILE A 72 4.86 6.00 -0.97
C ILE A 72 3.75 7.02 -1.15
N SER A 73 2.50 6.55 -1.06
CA SER A 73 1.35 7.44 -1.08
C SER A 73 1.10 8.08 0.30
N VAL A 74 0.66 9.33 0.31
CA VAL A 74 0.14 10.06 1.49
C VAL A 74 -0.81 9.18 2.34
N ASN A 75 -1.71 8.44 1.67
CA ASN A 75 -2.69 7.59 2.33
C ASN A 75 -2.04 6.41 3.07
N ALA A 76 -0.90 5.89 2.59
CA ALA A 76 -0.17 4.83 3.29
C ALA A 76 0.41 5.34 4.62
N VAL A 77 0.92 6.57 4.64
CA VAL A 77 1.37 7.26 5.87
C VAL A 77 0.22 7.44 6.84
N ARG A 78 -0.90 7.99 6.37
CA ARG A 78 -2.09 8.19 7.20
C ARG A 78 -2.60 6.89 7.81
N ASN A 79 -2.73 5.83 7.00
CA ASN A 79 -3.22 4.53 7.48
C ASN A 79 -2.28 3.91 8.51
N TYR A 80 -0.96 4.03 8.29
CA TYR A 80 0.04 3.56 9.24
C TYR A 80 -0.05 4.30 10.58
N ARG A 81 -0.16 5.64 10.56
CA ARG A 81 -0.37 6.44 11.79
C ARG A 81 -1.65 6.06 12.52
N SER A 82 -2.75 5.86 11.79
CA SER A 82 -4.02 5.40 12.36
C SER A 82 -3.89 4.04 13.04
N MET A 83 -3.09 3.14 12.47
CA MET A 83 -2.80 1.83 13.03
C MET A 83 -1.89 1.91 14.27
N LEU A 84 -0.86 2.78 14.27
CA LEU A 84 -0.02 3.01 15.46
C LEU A 84 -0.87 3.48 16.66
N ARG A 85 -1.81 4.40 16.42
CA ARG A 85 -2.76 4.88 17.44
C ARG A 85 -3.72 3.83 17.97
N GLN A 86 -3.96 2.74 17.22
CA GLN A 86 -4.81 1.63 17.66
C GLN A 86 -4.03 0.55 18.41
N ARG A 87 -2.68 0.58 18.36
CA ARG A 87 -1.80 -0.40 19.01
C ARG A 87 -1.12 0.13 20.28
N GLY A 88 -1.02 1.45 20.45
CA GLY A 88 -0.60 2.09 21.71
C GLY A 88 -1.79 2.33 22.62
#